data_AF-A0A0J9TDV7-F1
#
_entry.id   AF-A0A0J9TDV7-F1
#
_cell.length_a   1.000
_cell.length_b   1.000
_cell.length_c   1.000
_cell.angle_alpha   90.00
_cell.angle_beta   90.00
_cell.angle_gamma   90.00
#
_symmetry.space_group_name_H-M   'P 1'
#
loop_
_entity.id
_entity.type
_entity.pdbx_description
1 polymer ?
#
loop_
_entity_poly.entity_id
_entity_poly.type
_entity_poly.pdbx_seq_one_letter_code
_entity_poly.pdbx_strand_id
1 'polypeptide(L)'
;TKNEPKSKLYRLYDQFDNAEKSSNSNKLCDVTNEELGIQSETESNSKDKITELCRKMEYIIENFNKLCSASSYQNCQHSCKPFIYWLYGKINEDNYNIFYIQWIYNKLQNLLEKLVFEKDQKYTFDRHYSRVFDMEELQNKKLLYDFFEHYDNIKIILESENSNVEEYCQYIRYIFELHKKIQQQYNLTSFPSYRNELEKFKKKFKEDELTLLKNRCIDDHKNPLF
;
A
#
# COMPACT_ATOMS: atom_id res chain seq x y z
N THR A 1 22.88 -18.50 4.67
CA THR A 1 21.81 -17.52 4.32
C THR A 1 20.70 -18.26 3.60
N LYS A 2 19.70 -18.75 4.35
CA LYS A 2 18.51 -19.36 3.72
C LYS A 2 17.73 -18.23 3.08
N ASN A 3 17.56 -18.29 1.76
CA ASN A 3 16.72 -17.36 0.99
C ASN A 3 15.30 -17.43 1.53
N GLU A 4 14.95 -16.48 2.39
CA GLU A 4 13.59 -16.26 2.78
C GLU A 4 12.77 -15.93 1.52
N PRO A 5 11.68 -16.66 1.23
CA PRO A 5 10.95 -16.44 0.01
C PRO A 5 10.35 -15.03 0.03
N LYS A 6 10.97 -14.10 -0.71
CA LYS A 6 10.41 -12.76 -0.97
C LYS A 6 8.94 -12.90 -1.31
N SER A 7 8.07 -12.28 -0.51
CA SER A 7 6.63 -12.32 -0.74
C SER A 7 6.29 -11.87 -2.16
N LYS A 8 5.26 -12.49 -2.73
CA LYS A 8 4.71 -12.17 -4.04
C LYS A 8 4.33 -10.68 -4.15
N LEU A 9 3.81 -10.06 -3.07
CA LEU A 9 3.53 -8.62 -3.05
C LEU A 9 4.81 -7.77 -3.19
N TYR A 10 5.87 -8.11 -2.47
CA TYR A 10 7.15 -7.39 -2.59
C TYR A 10 7.78 -7.56 -3.97
N ARG A 11 7.65 -8.74 -4.59
CA ARG A 11 8.08 -8.91 -5.99
C ARG A 11 7.30 -8.02 -6.93
N LEU A 12 6.01 -7.80 -6.69
CA LEU A 12 5.20 -6.88 -7.47
C LEU A 12 5.60 -5.42 -7.23
N TYR A 13 5.90 -5.04 -5.99
CA TYR A 13 6.46 -3.71 -5.68
C TYR A 13 7.81 -3.51 -6.35
N ASP A 14 8.69 -4.52 -6.35
CA ASP A 14 9.95 -4.50 -7.11
C ASP A 14 9.67 -4.27 -8.62
N GLN A 15 8.60 -4.85 -9.19
CA GLN A 15 8.22 -4.57 -10.60
C GLN A 15 7.76 -3.11 -10.79
N PHE A 16 7.02 -2.54 -9.84
CA PHE A 16 6.57 -1.15 -9.91
C PHE A 16 7.72 -0.16 -9.73
N ASP A 17 8.62 -0.42 -8.80
CA ASP A 17 9.78 0.43 -8.52
C ASP A 17 10.76 0.44 -9.69
N ASN A 18 10.94 -0.70 -10.37
CA ASN A 18 11.79 -0.83 -11.54
C ASN A 18 11.05 -0.60 -12.87
N ALA A 19 9.77 -0.24 -12.84
CA ALA A 19 9.01 0.05 -14.05
C ALA A 19 9.64 1.24 -14.80
N GLU A 20 9.64 1.13 -16.13
CA GLU A 20 10.03 2.23 -17.00
C GLU A 20 9.10 3.44 -16.78
N LYS A 21 9.55 4.61 -17.21
CA LYS A 21 8.72 5.81 -17.28
C LYS A 21 8.05 5.82 -18.66
N SER A 22 6.76 6.14 -18.73
CA SER A 22 6.07 6.31 -20.02
C SER A 22 6.84 7.33 -20.89
N SER A 23 7.27 6.90 -22.08
CA SER A 23 7.91 7.76 -23.09
C SER A 23 6.88 8.51 -23.94
N ASN A 24 5.65 7.98 -24.01
CA ASN A 24 4.51 8.67 -24.57
C ASN A 24 3.98 9.62 -23.50
N SER A 25 4.68 10.73 -23.28
CA SER A 25 4.15 11.84 -22.52
C SER A 25 2.97 12.42 -23.30
N ASN A 26 1.79 11.80 -23.14
CA ASN A 26 0.59 12.59 -23.20
C ASN A 26 0.81 13.75 -22.23
N LYS A 27 0.37 14.95 -22.60
CA LYS A 27 0.43 16.17 -21.77
C LYS A 27 -0.17 16.02 -20.36
N LEU A 28 -0.69 14.84 -20.02
CA LEU A 28 -1.36 14.50 -18.79
C LEU A 28 -0.45 14.63 -17.57
N CYS A 29 0.78 14.13 -17.62
CA CYS A 29 1.74 14.19 -16.51
C CYS A 29 2.61 15.45 -16.51
N ASP A 30 2.39 16.37 -17.46
CA ASP A 30 3.07 17.65 -17.46
C ASP A 30 2.49 18.51 -16.33
N VAL A 31 3.39 19.08 -15.53
CA VAL A 31 3.04 19.89 -14.35
C VAL A 31 3.19 21.36 -14.70
N THR A 32 2.11 22.13 -14.60
CA THR A 32 2.19 23.60 -14.62
C THR A 32 2.27 24.15 -13.19
N ASN A 33 2.90 25.31 -13.00
CA ASN A 33 3.01 25.92 -11.67
C ASN A 33 1.62 26.37 -11.13
N GLU A 34 0.68 26.67 -12.03
CA GLU A 34 -0.70 27.03 -11.71
C GLU A 34 -1.48 25.84 -11.12
N GLU A 35 -1.25 24.61 -11.61
CA GLU A 35 -1.91 23.40 -11.11
C GLU A 35 -1.53 23.03 -9.66
N LEU A 36 -0.37 23.49 -9.19
CA LEU A 36 0.18 23.15 -7.88
C LEU A 36 0.09 24.28 -6.85
N GLY A 37 -0.34 25.48 -7.24
CA GLY A 37 -0.45 26.65 -6.34
C GLY A 37 0.89 27.18 -5.83
N ILE A 38 1.96 27.03 -6.62
CA ILE A 38 3.36 27.22 -6.20
C ILE A 38 3.86 28.64 -6.46
N GLN A 39 4.54 29.24 -5.46
CA GLN A 39 5.17 30.57 -5.55
C GLN A 39 6.72 30.58 -5.41
N SER A 40 7.44 29.45 -5.24
CA SER A 40 8.90 29.49 -4.97
C SER A 40 9.78 28.44 -5.69
N GLU A 41 11.08 28.76 -5.84
CA GLU A 41 12.13 27.98 -6.53
C GLU A 41 12.61 26.72 -5.78
N THR A 42 12.37 26.61 -4.46
CA THR A 42 12.69 25.40 -3.65
C THR A 42 11.92 24.14 -4.08
N GLU A 43 10.99 24.29 -5.01
CA GLU A 43 10.00 23.28 -5.41
C GLU A 43 10.32 22.60 -6.76
N SER A 44 11.43 22.99 -7.41
CA SER A 44 11.86 22.38 -8.69
C SER A 44 12.13 20.87 -8.55
N ASN A 45 12.80 20.45 -7.47
CA ASN A 45 13.10 19.03 -7.25
C ASN A 45 11.83 18.21 -6.97
N SER A 46 10.90 18.76 -6.16
CA SER A 46 9.60 18.12 -5.89
C SER A 46 8.74 18.02 -7.15
N LYS A 47 8.82 19.01 -8.04
CA LYS A 47 8.17 19.01 -9.35
C LYS A 47 8.71 17.91 -10.26
N ASP A 48 10.03 17.73 -10.32
CA ASP A 48 10.62 16.67 -11.13
C ASP A 48 10.24 15.28 -10.62
N LYS A 49 10.28 15.09 -9.29
CA LYS A 49 9.88 13.84 -8.63
C LYS A 49 8.40 13.49 -8.86
N ILE A 50 7.48 14.45 -8.71
CA ILE A 50 6.05 14.19 -8.91
C ILE A 50 5.72 13.90 -10.38
N THR A 51 6.38 14.59 -11.33
CA THR A 51 6.26 14.28 -12.76
C THR A 51 6.78 12.87 -13.07
N GLU A 52 7.92 12.49 -12.48
CA GLU A 52 8.45 11.14 -12.59
C GLU A 52 7.48 10.08 -12.02
N LEU A 53 6.93 10.32 -10.84
CA LEU A 53 5.94 9.43 -10.22
C LEU A 53 4.71 9.28 -11.12
N CYS A 54 4.19 10.38 -11.69
CA CYS A 54 3.05 10.34 -12.60
C CYS A 54 3.35 9.49 -13.86
N ARG A 55 4.50 9.70 -14.50
CA ARG A 55 4.90 8.92 -15.70
C ARG A 55 5.09 7.44 -15.40
N LYS A 56 5.57 7.13 -14.19
CA LYS A 56 5.69 5.74 -13.72
C LYS A 56 4.31 5.15 -13.43
N MET A 57 3.39 5.91 -12.83
CA MET A 57 1.99 5.49 -12.65
C MET A 57 1.32 5.19 -13.98
N GLU A 58 1.45 6.06 -14.99
CA GLU A 58 0.91 5.84 -16.34
C GLU A 58 1.43 4.51 -16.92
N TYR A 59 2.74 4.29 -16.88
CA TYR A 59 3.34 3.05 -17.38
C TYR A 59 2.82 1.81 -16.63
N ILE A 60 2.81 1.85 -15.29
CA ILE A 60 2.36 0.71 -14.46
C ILE A 60 0.90 0.39 -14.77
N ILE A 61 0.05 1.41 -14.86
CA ILE A 61 -1.37 1.27 -15.13
C ILE A 61 -1.59 0.69 -16.54
N GLU A 62 -0.88 1.18 -17.55
CA GLU A 62 -0.99 0.67 -18.93
C GLU A 62 -0.47 -0.77 -19.12
N ASN A 63 0.52 -1.16 -18.31
CA ASN A 63 1.21 -2.45 -18.37
C ASN A 63 0.89 -3.36 -17.18
N PHE A 64 -0.19 -3.08 -16.45
CA PHE A 64 -0.45 -3.70 -15.16
C PHE A 64 -0.46 -5.22 -15.23
N ASN A 65 -1.22 -5.81 -16.17
CA ASN A 65 -1.28 -7.26 -16.38
C ASN A 65 0.10 -7.92 -16.62
N LYS A 66 0.99 -7.24 -17.36
CA LYS A 66 2.34 -7.75 -17.65
C LYS A 66 3.20 -7.77 -16.39
N LEU A 67 3.24 -6.66 -15.65
CA LEU A 67 3.99 -6.53 -14.39
C LEU A 67 3.46 -7.52 -13.34
N CYS A 68 2.14 -7.62 -13.28
CA CYS A 68 1.41 -8.54 -12.44
C CYS A 68 1.76 -10.00 -12.72
N SER A 69 1.76 -10.42 -13.99
CA SER A 69 2.14 -11.78 -14.41
C SER A 69 3.60 -12.11 -14.05
N ALA A 70 4.51 -11.14 -14.23
CA ALA A 70 5.92 -11.30 -13.87
C ALA A 70 6.14 -11.50 -12.36
N SER A 71 5.28 -10.92 -11.51
CA SER A 71 5.40 -11.02 -10.05
C SER A 71 4.95 -12.37 -9.46
N SER A 72 4.22 -13.18 -10.23
CA SER A 72 3.53 -14.39 -9.75
C SER A 72 2.54 -14.15 -8.59
N TYR A 73 2.10 -12.90 -8.38
CA TYR A 73 1.06 -12.55 -7.41
C TYR A 73 -0.31 -12.96 -7.95
N GLN A 74 -0.92 -13.98 -7.35
CA GLN A 74 -2.19 -14.54 -7.82
C GLN A 74 -3.33 -13.53 -7.68
N ASN A 75 -4.25 -13.50 -8.64
CA ASN A 75 -5.43 -12.60 -8.66
C ASN A 75 -5.12 -11.10 -8.64
N CYS A 76 -3.85 -10.73 -8.75
CA CYS A 76 -3.36 -9.38 -8.89
C CYS A 76 -4.06 -8.62 -10.03
N GLN A 77 -4.31 -9.28 -11.17
CA GLN A 77 -5.01 -8.70 -12.32
C GLN A 77 -6.47 -8.32 -12.02
N HIS A 78 -7.02 -8.81 -10.91
CA HIS A 78 -8.40 -8.56 -10.45
C HIS A 78 -8.44 -7.66 -9.21
N SER A 79 -7.33 -7.03 -8.82
CA SER A 79 -7.33 -6.03 -7.77
C SER A 79 -6.22 -5.01 -7.95
N CYS A 80 -6.60 -3.74 -7.93
CA CYS A 80 -5.65 -2.65 -8.01
C CYS A 80 -5.15 -2.20 -6.63
N LYS A 81 -5.58 -2.87 -5.55
CA LYS A 81 -5.14 -2.59 -4.18
C LYS A 81 -3.62 -2.58 -4.04
N PRO A 82 -2.84 -3.54 -4.58
CA PRO A 82 -1.38 -3.49 -4.49
C PRO A 82 -0.82 -2.17 -5.01
N PHE A 83 -1.29 -1.70 -6.17
CA PHE A 83 -0.87 -0.44 -6.76
C PHE A 83 -1.24 0.77 -5.89
N ILE A 84 -2.45 0.81 -5.34
CA ILE A 84 -2.88 1.91 -4.46
C ILE A 84 -2.02 1.98 -3.20
N TYR A 85 -1.75 0.85 -2.53
CA TYR A 85 -0.90 0.85 -1.34
C TYR A 85 0.59 1.07 -1.67
N TRP A 86 1.05 0.70 -2.86
CA TRP A 86 2.36 1.11 -3.37
C TRP A 86 2.42 2.63 -3.54
N LEU A 87 1.40 3.24 -4.14
CA LEU A 87 1.31 4.68 -4.32
C LEU A 87 1.29 5.42 -2.98
N TYR A 88 0.58 4.92 -1.96
CA TYR A 88 0.63 5.48 -0.61
C TYR A 88 2.05 5.47 -0.04
N GLY A 89 2.81 4.39 -0.28
CA GLY A 89 4.22 4.29 0.09
C GLY A 89 5.05 5.37 -0.60
N LYS A 90 4.90 5.55 -1.92
CA LYS A 90 5.62 6.59 -2.67
C LYS A 90 5.26 8.00 -2.25
N ILE A 91 3.98 8.24 -1.94
CA ILE A 91 3.56 9.53 -1.41
C ILE A 91 4.27 9.81 -0.08
N ASN A 92 4.34 8.80 0.79
CA ASN A 92 4.95 8.89 2.10
C ASN A 92 6.49 9.07 2.04
N GLU A 93 7.17 8.27 1.23
CA GLU A 93 8.64 8.28 1.04
C GLU A 93 9.18 9.66 0.64
N ASP A 94 8.49 10.36 -0.27
CA ASP A 94 8.89 11.67 -0.76
C ASP A 94 8.33 12.84 0.08
N ASN A 95 7.53 12.56 1.12
CA ASN A 95 6.91 13.54 2.00
C ASN A 95 6.16 14.67 1.25
N TYR A 96 5.33 14.29 0.27
CA TYR A 96 4.57 15.27 -0.52
C TYR A 96 3.57 16.04 0.34
N ASN A 97 3.45 17.34 0.08
CA ASN A 97 2.43 18.18 0.70
C ASN A 97 1.02 17.91 0.11
N ILE A 98 -0.01 18.46 0.75
CA ILE A 98 -1.41 18.24 0.37
C ILE A 98 -1.73 18.61 -1.09
N PHE A 99 -1.09 19.63 -1.65
CA PHE A 99 -1.32 20.05 -3.05
C PHE A 99 -0.76 19.02 -4.03
N TYR A 100 0.45 18.51 -3.76
CA TYR A 100 1.05 17.44 -4.54
C TYR A 100 0.24 16.14 -4.42
N ILE A 101 -0.23 15.77 -3.22
CA ILE A 101 -1.10 14.59 -3.03
C ILE A 101 -2.40 14.72 -3.82
N GLN A 102 -3.05 15.89 -3.75
CA GLN A 102 -4.26 16.18 -4.52
C GLN A 102 -4.00 16.05 -6.03
N TRP A 103 -2.88 16.57 -6.50
CA TRP A 103 -2.48 16.47 -7.90
C TRP A 103 -2.26 15.01 -8.32
N ILE A 104 -1.53 14.21 -7.52
CA ILE A 104 -1.31 12.77 -7.77
C ILE A 104 -2.65 12.04 -7.93
N TYR A 105 -3.60 12.25 -7.01
CA TYR A 105 -4.90 11.58 -7.09
C TYR A 105 -5.75 12.05 -8.27
N ASN A 106 -5.67 13.32 -8.65
CA ASN A 106 -6.35 13.81 -9.85
C ASN A 106 -5.77 13.19 -11.12
N LYS A 107 -4.44 13.10 -11.24
CA LYS A 107 -3.81 12.43 -12.39
C LYS A 107 -4.08 10.93 -12.41
N LEU A 108 -4.06 10.27 -11.24
CA LEU A 108 -4.50 8.88 -11.13
C LEU A 108 -5.91 8.69 -11.67
N GLN A 109 -6.86 9.52 -11.24
CA GLN A 109 -8.25 9.45 -11.71
C GLN A 109 -8.33 9.55 -13.24
N ASN A 110 -7.65 10.53 -13.83
CA ASN A 110 -7.64 10.73 -15.29
C ASN A 110 -7.04 9.53 -16.03
N LEU A 111 -5.95 8.95 -15.50
CA LEU A 111 -5.31 7.76 -16.08
C LEU A 111 -6.26 6.55 -16.06
N LEU A 112 -6.97 6.35 -14.95
CA LEU A 112 -7.93 5.25 -14.81
C LEU A 112 -9.14 5.43 -15.73
N GLU A 113 -9.67 6.64 -15.83
CA GLU A 113 -10.76 6.95 -16.75
C GLU A 113 -10.36 6.69 -18.20
N LYS A 114 -9.19 7.19 -18.62
CA LYS A 114 -8.63 6.94 -19.96
C LYS A 114 -8.55 5.45 -20.28
N LEU A 115 -8.02 4.63 -19.35
CA LEU A 115 -7.94 3.19 -19.55
C LEU A 115 -9.30 2.51 -19.75
N VAL A 116 -10.30 2.91 -18.96
CA VAL A 116 -11.66 2.34 -19.06
C VAL A 116 -12.25 2.65 -20.43
N PHE A 117 -12.06 3.87 -20.94
CA PHE A 117 -12.54 4.26 -22.25
C PHE A 117 -11.81 3.58 -23.41
N GLU A 118 -10.49 3.43 -23.33
CA GLU A 118 -9.68 2.97 -24.48
C GLU A 118 -9.60 1.45 -24.63
N LYS A 119 -9.61 0.70 -23.52
CA LYS A 119 -9.28 -0.74 -23.56
C LYS A 119 -10.44 -1.69 -23.30
N ASP A 120 -11.65 -1.18 -22.99
CA ASP A 120 -12.80 -1.97 -22.49
C ASP A 120 -12.38 -2.97 -21.37
N GLN A 121 -11.30 -2.63 -20.66
CA GLN A 121 -10.68 -3.49 -19.68
C GLN A 121 -11.39 -3.23 -18.35
N LYS A 122 -12.18 -4.23 -17.92
CA LYS A 122 -12.76 -4.32 -16.57
C LYS A 122 -11.69 -4.59 -15.51
N TYR A 123 -10.65 -3.78 -15.44
CA TYR A 123 -9.88 -3.74 -14.21
C TYR A 123 -10.81 -3.29 -13.10
N THR A 124 -10.78 -3.98 -11.97
CA THR A 124 -11.32 -3.51 -10.71
C THR A 124 -10.34 -2.51 -10.10
N PHE A 125 -9.93 -1.51 -10.88
CA PHE A 125 -9.62 -0.22 -10.28
C PHE A 125 -10.96 0.25 -9.75
N ASP A 126 -11.24 -0.13 -8.51
CA ASP A 126 -12.40 0.34 -7.81
C ASP A 126 -12.34 1.87 -7.94
N ARG A 127 -13.36 2.46 -8.58
CA ARG A 127 -13.45 3.92 -8.75
C ARG A 127 -13.52 4.64 -7.39
N HIS A 128 -13.51 3.87 -6.31
CA HIS A 128 -13.59 4.28 -4.92
C HIS A 128 -12.35 3.90 -4.10
N TYR A 129 -11.14 4.00 -4.67
CA TYR A 129 -9.94 4.03 -3.82
C TYR A 129 -9.99 5.24 -2.87
N SER A 130 -9.55 5.06 -1.63
CA SER A 130 -9.54 6.14 -0.65
C SER A 130 -8.51 7.20 -1.05
N ARG A 131 -8.91 8.47 -1.10
CA ARG A 131 -7.96 9.58 -1.21
C ARG A 131 -7.54 10.00 0.19
N VAL A 132 -6.34 9.61 0.59
CA VAL A 132 -5.83 9.81 1.94
C VAL A 132 -4.76 10.90 1.89
N PHE A 133 -4.97 11.96 2.66
CA PHE A 133 -4.06 13.12 2.67
C PHE A 133 -3.18 13.17 3.91
N ASP A 134 -3.58 12.46 4.97
CA ASP A 134 -2.79 12.36 6.19
C ASP A 134 -1.65 11.34 6.01
N MET A 135 -0.43 11.78 6.32
CA MET A 135 0.79 11.00 6.06
C MET A 135 0.90 9.78 6.98
N GLU A 136 0.54 9.94 8.25
CA GLU A 136 0.49 8.83 9.20
C GLU A 136 -0.57 7.81 8.75
N GLU A 137 -1.70 8.28 8.24
CA GLU A 137 -2.75 7.44 7.71
C GLU A 137 -2.31 6.65 6.47
N LEU A 138 -1.61 7.27 5.53
CA LEU A 138 -1.01 6.60 4.36
C LEU A 138 -0.06 5.48 4.81
N GLN A 139 0.82 5.78 5.77
CA GLN A 139 1.78 4.83 6.30
C GLN A 139 1.09 3.64 6.98
N ASN A 140 0.15 3.91 7.88
CA ASN A 140 -0.58 2.90 8.65
C ASN A 140 -1.40 1.99 7.74
N LYS A 141 -2.08 2.57 6.73
CA LYS A 141 -2.84 1.81 5.74
C LYS A 141 -1.96 0.86 4.93
N LYS A 142 -0.82 1.35 4.43
CA LYS A 142 0.16 0.53 3.72
C LYS A 142 0.69 -0.59 4.62
N LEU A 143 1.12 -0.25 5.83
CA LEU A 143 1.68 -1.19 6.79
C LEU A 143 0.69 -2.32 7.12
N LEU A 144 -0.58 -1.99 7.39
CA LEU A 144 -1.63 -2.98 7.62
C LEU A 144 -1.87 -3.86 6.39
N TYR A 145 -1.96 -3.25 5.19
CA TYR A 145 -2.15 -4.00 3.96
C TYR A 145 -1.01 -5.01 3.73
N ASP A 146 0.23 -4.54 3.78
CA ASP A 146 1.43 -5.37 3.59
C ASP A 146 1.44 -6.50 4.63
N PHE A 147 1.19 -6.21 5.91
CA PHE A 147 1.07 -7.24 6.95
C PHE A 147 0.05 -8.33 6.60
N PHE A 148 -1.16 -7.97 6.17
CA PHE A 148 -2.17 -8.98 5.83
C PHE A 148 -1.80 -9.84 4.63
N GLU A 149 -1.10 -9.28 3.65
CA GLU A 149 -0.59 -10.00 2.48
C GLU A 149 0.61 -10.89 2.80
N HIS A 150 1.33 -10.59 3.89
CA HIS A 150 2.48 -11.38 4.35
C HIS A 150 2.14 -12.36 5.47
N TYR A 151 0.97 -12.22 6.09
CA TYR A 151 0.63 -12.96 7.31
C TYR A 151 0.75 -14.48 7.16
N ASP A 152 0.35 -15.04 6.01
CA ASP A 152 0.41 -16.50 5.81
C ASP A 152 1.86 -17.01 5.76
N ASN A 153 2.79 -16.20 5.24
CA ASN A 153 4.23 -16.51 5.31
C ASN A 153 4.75 -16.36 6.73
N ILE A 154 4.35 -15.31 7.45
CA ILE A 154 4.70 -15.10 8.86
C ILE A 154 4.25 -16.31 9.69
N LYS A 155 3.02 -16.80 9.46
CA LYS A 155 2.48 -17.98 10.13
C LYS A 155 3.34 -19.24 9.92
N ILE A 156 3.76 -19.51 8.69
CA ILE A 156 4.67 -20.62 8.38
C ILE A 156 5.99 -20.49 9.15
N ILE A 157 6.51 -19.26 9.26
CA ILE A 157 7.76 -18.99 10.00
C ILE A 157 7.56 -19.23 11.49
N LEU A 158 6.46 -18.78 12.08
CA LEU A 158 6.12 -19.01 13.50
C LEU A 158 5.96 -20.50 13.85
N GLU A 159 5.59 -21.34 12.88
CA GLU A 159 5.45 -22.78 13.06
C GLU A 159 6.77 -23.53 12.86
N SER A 160 7.82 -22.88 12.35
CA SER A 160 9.12 -23.51 12.08
C SER A 160 10.07 -23.49 13.27
N GLU A 161 10.84 -24.57 13.46
CA GLU A 161 11.71 -24.76 14.63
C GLU A 161 13.02 -23.94 14.63
N ASN A 162 13.36 -23.28 13.51
CA ASN A 162 14.66 -22.61 13.31
C ASN A 162 14.51 -21.15 12.84
N SER A 163 13.44 -20.47 13.24
CA SER A 163 13.15 -19.09 12.81
C SER A 163 13.34 -18.07 13.93
N ASN A 164 13.49 -16.80 13.53
CA ASN A 164 13.47 -15.64 14.43
C ASN A 164 12.03 -15.36 14.91
N VAL A 165 11.40 -16.34 15.57
CA VAL A 165 10.01 -16.24 16.08
C VAL A 165 9.80 -14.97 16.88
N GLU A 166 10.78 -14.59 17.71
CA GLU A 166 10.70 -13.39 18.54
C GLU A 166 10.51 -12.10 17.73
N GLU A 167 11.29 -11.89 16.66
CA GLU A 167 11.19 -10.68 15.81
C GLU A 167 9.81 -10.60 15.13
N TYR A 168 9.30 -11.73 14.62
CA TYR A 168 7.96 -11.78 14.03
C TYR A 168 6.87 -11.53 15.06
N CYS A 169 7.03 -12.06 16.27
CA CYS A 169 6.09 -11.79 17.36
C CYS A 169 6.11 -10.32 17.79
N GLN A 170 7.27 -9.68 17.86
CA GLN A 170 7.37 -8.23 18.10
C GLN A 170 6.70 -7.42 16.99
N TYR A 171 6.87 -7.82 15.73
CA TYR A 171 6.20 -7.19 14.61
C TYR A 171 4.66 -7.35 14.67
N ILE A 172 4.16 -8.55 14.96
CA ILE A 172 2.72 -8.81 15.14
C ILE A 172 2.16 -7.94 16.28
N ARG A 173 2.87 -7.83 17.41
CA ARG A 173 2.47 -6.96 18.53
C ARG A 173 2.29 -5.52 18.09
N TYR A 174 3.29 -5.00 17.37
CA TYR A 174 3.25 -3.65 16.86
C TYR A 174 2.01 -3.41 15.97
N ILE A 175 1.69 -4.36 15.09
CA ILE A 175 0.50 -4.29 14.23
C ILE A 175 -0.80 -4.36 15.04
N PHE A 176 -0.88 -5.20 16.06
CA PHE A 176 -2.06 -5.33 16.93
C PHE A 176 -2.30 -4.05 17.75
N GLU A 177 -1.24 -3.46 18.30
CA GLU A 177 -1.31 -2.17 19.01
C GLU A 177 -1.72 -1.04 18.06
N LEU A 178 -1.20 -1.02 16.84
CA LEU A 178 -1.65 -0.08 15.81
C LEU A 178 -3.14 -0.25 15.50
N HIS A 179 -3.60 -1.48 15.30
CA HIS A 179 -5.01 -1.77 15.05
C HIS A 179 -5.91 -1.30 16.21
N LYS A 180 -5.49 -1.52 17.46
CA LYS A 180 -6.19 -1.06 18.66
C LYS A 180 -6.33 0.46 18.71
N LYS A 181 -5.24 1.20 18.42
CA LYS A 181 -5.26 2.67 18.34
C LYS A 181 -6.25 3.16 17.27
N ILE A 182 -6.19 2.57 16.07
CA ILE A 182 -7.10 2.89 14.96
C ILE A 182 -8.56 2.58 15.34
N GLN A 183 -8.83 1.44 15.97
CA GLN A 183 -10.18 1.06 16.40
C GLN A 183 -10.73 2.02 17.47
N GLN A 184 -9.88 2.47 18.41
CA GLN A 184 -10.26 3.49 19.39
C GLN A 184 -10.61 4.82 18.73
N GLN A 185 -9.75 5.30 17.81
CA GLN A 185 -10.00 6.53 17.07
C GLN A 185 -11.27 6.44 16.21
N TYR A 186 -11.49 5.30 15.54
CA TYR A 186 -12.70 5.02 14.76
C TYR A 186 -13.97 5.09 15.62
N ASN A 187 -13.94 4.51 16.82
CA ASN A 187 -15.08 4.56 17.75
C ASN A 187 -15.38 5.98 18.25
N LEU A 188 -14.35 6.81 18.42
CA LEU A 188 -14.50 8.20 18.90
C LEU A 188 -14.96 9.16 17.80
N THR A 189 -14.48 8.98 16.57
CA THR A 189 -14.68 9.96 15.48
C THR A 189 -15.69 9.49 14.44
N SER A 190 -16.07 8.20 14.43
CA SER A 190 -16.86 7.56 13.36
C SER A 190 -16.28 7.78 11.95
N PHE A 191 -14.98 8.11 11.85
CA PHE A 191 -14.34 8.40 10.58
C PHE A 191 -14.16 7.09 9.78
N PRO A 192 -14.78 6.96 8.60
CA PRO A 192 -14.86 5.68 7.90
C PRO A 192 -13.54 5.22 7.28
N SER A 193 -12.46 6.00 7.38
CA SER A 193 -11.28 5.77 6.55
C SER A 193 -10.67 4.38 6.72
N TYR A 194 -10.58 3.86 7.94
CA TYR A 194 -10.01 2.52 8.20
C TYR A 194 -11.02 1.37 8.13
N ARG A 195 -12.25 1.60 7.68
CA ARG A 195 -13.31 0.59 7.74
C ARG A 195 -12.89 -0.73 7.10
N ASN A 196 -12.28 -0.68 5.92
CA ASN A 196 -11.87 -1.86 5.17
C ASN A 196 -10.76 -2.65 5.90
N GLU A 197 -9.79 -1.95 6.48
CA GLU A 197 -8.68 -2.53 7.22
C GLU A 197 -9.17 -3.15 8.54
N LEU A 198 -10.08 -2.47 9.25
CA LEU A 198 -10.72 -2.98 10.46
C LEU A 198 -11.54 -4.25 10.17
N GLU A 199 -12.32 -4.25 9.10
CA GLU A 199 -13.09 -5.42 8.68
C GLU A 199 -12.17 -6.58 8.24
N LYS A 200 -11.08 -6.30 7.51
CA LYS A 200 -10.10 -7.32 7.11
C LYS A 200 -9.41 -7.93 8.32
N PHE A 201 -9.02 -7.11 9.30
CA PHE A 201 -8.41 -7.57 10.55
C PHE A 201 -9.34 -8.53 11.29
N LYS A 202 -10.59 -8.13 11.56
CA LYS A 202 -11.59 -8.96 12.26
C LYS A 202 -11.88 -10.28 11.55
N LYS A 203 -11.87 -10.29 10.22
CA LYS A 203 -12.09 -11.51 9.43
C LYS A 203 -10.90 -12.47 9.50
N LYS A 204 -9.68 -11.95 9.54
CA LYS A 204 -8.43 -12.73 9.54
C LYS A 204 -8.08 -13.26 10.93
N PHE A 205 -8.25 -12.45 11.97
CA PHE A 205 -7.85 -12.77 13.35
C PHE A 205 -9.05 -13.17 14.20
N LYS A 206 -9.60 -14.34 13.90
CA LYS A 206 -10.63 -14.99 14.71
C LYS A 206 -10.01 -15.80 15.85
N GLU A 207 -10.84 -16.38 16.71
CA GLU A 207 -10.43 -17.08 17.93
C GLU A 207 -9.36 -18.16 17.70
N ASP A 208 -9.46 -18.93 16.62
CA ASP A 208 -8.49 -19.95 16.23
C ASP A 208 -7.12 -19.36 15.90
N GLU A 209 -7.10 -18.30 15.08
CA GLU A 209 -5.87 -17.61 14.69
C GLU A 209 -5.22 -16.89 15.87
N LEU A 210 -6.03 -16.26 16.74
CA LEU A 210 -5.56 -15.63 17.97
C LEU A 210 -4.95 -16.66 18.92
N THR A 211 -5.57 -17.84 19.05
CA THR A 211 -5.06 -18.93 19.89
C THR A 211 -3.72 -19.45 19.38
N LEU A 212 -3.57 -19.60 18.06
CA LEU A 212 -2.30 -19.98 17.45
C LEU A 212 -1.20 -18.97 17.77
N LEU A 213 -1.49 -17.68 17.60
CA LEU A 213 -0.52 -16.63 17.91
C LEU A 213 -0.15 -16.59 19.40
N LYS A 214 -1.11 -16.76 20.32
CA LYS A 214 -0.83 -16.88 21.77
C LYS A 214 0.13 -18.02 22.11
N ASN A 215 -0.02 -19.15 21.44
CA ASN A 215 0.79 -20.33 21.70
C ASN A 215 2.22 -20.19 21.14
N ARG A 216 2.39 -19.41 20.05
CA ARG A 216 3.68 -19.25 19.36
C ARG A 216 4.46 -18.03 19.82
N CYS A 217 3.76 -16.94 20.09
CA CYS A 217 4.32 -15.72 20.62
C CYS A 217 4.15 -15.72 22.13
N ILE A 218 5.20 -16.10 22.86
CA ILE A 218 5.19 -16.14 24.32
C ILE A 218 4.87 -14.73 24.83
N ASP A 219 3.75 -14.62 25.53
CA ASP A 219 3.35 -13.40 26.22
C ASP A 219 4.35 -13.10 27.34
N ASP A 220 5.13 -12.03 27.17
CA ASP A 220 5.78 -11.43 28.33
C ASP A 220 4.65 -10.89 29.22
N HIS A 221 4.49 -11.48 30.41
CA HIS A 221 3.43 -11.17 31.37
C HIS A 221 3.30 -9.66 31.70
N LYS A 222 4.33 -8.86 31.39
CA LYS A 222 4.33 -7.41 31.56
C LYS A 222 3.54 -6.64 30.50
N ASN A 223 3.31 -7.20 29.32
CA ASN A 223 2.60 -6.52 28.24
C ASN A 223 1.96 -7.53 27.26
N PRO A 224 0.80 -8.12 27.60
CA PRO A 224 0.19 -9.16 26.80
C PRO A 224 -0.14 -8.68 25.37
N LEU A 225 0.11 -9.54 24.38
CA LEU A 225 -0.22 -9.43 22.96
C LEU A 225 -1.73 -9.28 22.71
N PHE A 226 -2.56 -9.73 23.67
CA PHE A 226 -4.01 -9.91 23.55
C PHE A 226 -4.76 -9.40 24.77
#